data_AF-A0A9D2S7R4-F1
#
_entry.id   AF-A0A9D2S7R4-F1
#
_cell.length_a   1.000
_cell.length_b   1.000
_cell.length_c   1.000
_cell.angle_alpha   90.00
_cell.angle_beta   90.00
_cell.angle_gamma   90.00
#
_symmetry.space_group_name_H-M   'P 1'
#
loop_
_entity.id
_entity.type
_entity.pdbx_description
1 polymer ?
#
loop_
_entity_poly.entity_id
_entity_poly.type
_entity_poly.pdbx_seq_one_letter_code
_entity_poly.pdbx_strand_id
1 'polypeptide(L)'
;MDILTIGEILIDLTQTGRDEKGIPQFAANPGGAPANLAVAAAKLGAQTAFIGKVGDDAFGRYLTEVLRENGVDASGVAVDETCPTTMAVV
;
A
#
# COMPACT_ATOMS: atom_id res chain seq x y z
N MET A 1 17.55 14.48 3.97
CA MET A 1 17.39 14.18 2.53
C MET A 1 15.93 13.91 2.34
N ASP A 2 15.35 14.55 1.33
CA ASP A 2 13.91 14.54 1.12
C ASP A 2 13.62 13.72 -0.14
N ILE A 3 12.72 12.74 -0.02
CA ILE A 3 12.37 11.82 -1.10
C ILE A 3 10.87 11.89 -1.34
N LEU A 4 10.49 12.21 -2.56
CA LEU A 4 9.12 12.07 -3.04
C LEU A 4 9.06 10.86 -3.98
N THR A 5 8.15 9.93 -3.72
CA THR A 5 7.83 8.85 -4.66
C THR A 5 6.43 9.05 -5.24
N ILE A 6 6.25 8.63 -6.49
CA ILE A 6 4.97 8.74 -7.20
C ILE A 6 4.68 7.40 -7.87
N GLY A 7 3.46 6.91 -7.71
CA GLY A 7 2.98 5.75 -8.45
C GLY A 7 1.84 5.03 -7.74
N GLU A 8 1.80 3.72 -7.92
CA GLU A 8 0.76 2.87 -7.36
C GLU A 8 1.07 2.43 -5.93
N ILE A 9 -0.01 2.23 -5.17
CA ILE A 9 -0.05 1.50 -3.91
C ILE A 9 -1.27 0.58 -4.00
N LEU A 10 -1.10 -0.69 -3.62
CA LEU A 10 -2.08 -1.74 -3.87
C LEU A 10 -2.03 -2.82 -2.79
N ILE A 11 -2.99 -3.75 -2.82
CA ILE A 11 -2.96 -4.95 -1.98
C ILE A 11 -2.34 -6.11 -2.75
N ASP A 12 -1.25 -6.65 -2.21
CA ASP A 12 -0.69 -7.92 -2.65
C ASP A 12 -1.36 -9.05 -1.87
N LEU A 13 -2.16 -9.86 -2.58
CA LEU A 13 -2.77 -11.08 -2.07
C LEU A 13 -1.76 -12.23 -2.22
N THR A 14 -0.99 -12.45 -1.16
CA THR A 14 0.00 -13.53 -1.11
C THR A 14 -0.62 -14.79 -0.54
N GLN A 15 -0.51 -15.92 -1.26
CA GLN A 15 -1.04 -17.19 -0.77
C GLN A 15 -0.26 -17.65 0.48
N THR A 16 -0.96 -17.86 1.60
CA THR A 16 -0.37 -18.31 2.87
C THR A 16 -0.61 -19.78 3.18
N GLY A 17 -1.51 -20.43 2.43
CA GLY A 17 -1.81 -21.84 2.63
C GLY A 17 -3.07 -22.29 1.90
N ARG A 18 -3.65 -23.37 2.42
CA ARG A 18 -4.95 -23.91 2.00
C ARG A 18 -5.72 -24.34 3.25
N ASP A 19 -7.04 -24.21 3.21
CA ASP A 19 -7.92 -24.72 4.26
C ASP A 19 -8.12 -26.25 4.19
N GLU A 20 -8.93 -26.80 5.10
CA GLU A 20 -9.25 -28.24 5.16
C GLU A 20 -9.91 -28.79 3.88
N LYS A 21 -10.54 -27.91 3.07
CA LYS A 21 -11.17 -28.25 1.80
C LYS A 21 -10.23 -28.03 0.61
N GLY A 22 -8.99 -27.63 0.86
CA GLY A 22 -7.98 -27.34 -0.16
C GLY A 22 -8.14 -25.97 -0.83
N ILE A 23 -8.98 -25.08 -0.30
CA ILE A 23 -9.23 -23.74 -0.83
C ILE A 23 -8.05 -22.82 -0.46
N PRO A 24 -7.42 -22.11 -1.42
CA PRO A 24 -6.33 -21.19 -1.12
C PRO A 24 -6.72 -20.08 -0.13
N GLN A 25 -5.85 -19.83 0.84
CA GLN A 25 -5.96 -18.69 1.77
C GLN A 25 -4.92 -17.63 1.41
N PHE A 26 -5.32 -16.36 1.47
CA PHE A 26 -4.47 -15.22 1.12
C PHE A 26 -4.35 -14.24 2.28
N ALA A 27 -3.14 -13.71 2.46
CA ALA A 27 -2.93 -12.52 3.27
C ALA A 27 -2.96 -11.28 2.37
N ALA A 28 -3.66 -10.25 2.82
CA ALA A 28 -3.70 -8.94 2.16
C ALA A 28 -2.55 -8.06 2.68
N ASN A 29 -1.47 -7.99 1.92
CA ASN A 29 -0.28 -7.22 2.28
C ASN A 29 -0.27 -5.85 1.57
N PRO A 30 0.21 -4.77 2.19
CA PRO A 30 0.52 -3.54 1.48
C PRO A 30 1.61 -3.77 0.42
N GLY A 31 1.35 -3.33 -0.80
CA GLY A 31 2.22 -3.49 -1.96
C GLY A 31 2.39 -2.20 -2.77
N GLY A 32 3.20 -2.28 -3.82
CA GLY A 32 3.57 -1.14 -4.69
C GLY A 32 5.01 -0.68 -4.48
N ALA A 33 5.84 -0.80 -5.52
CA ALA A 33 7.27 -0.49 -5.44
C ALA A 33 7.57 0.96 -4.98
N PRO A 34 6.87 2.01 -5.44
CA PRO A 34 7.13 3.38 -5.00
C PRO A 34 6.75 3.62 -3.53
N ALA A 35 5.69 2.97 -3.04
CA ALA A 35 5.30 3.02 -1.63
C ALA A 35 6.32 2.30 -0.74
N ASN A 36 6.76 1.11 -1.16
CA ASN A 36 7.79 0.33 -0.47
C ASN A 36 9.11 1.10 -0.35
N LEU A 37 9.51 1.82 -1.40
CA LEU A 37 10.70 2.67 -1.38
C LEU A 37 10.55 3.82 -0.37
N ALA A 38 9.41 4.52 -0.36
CA ALA A 38 9.17 5.62 0.59
C ALA A 38 9.25 5.12 2.04
N VAL A 39 8.60 3.99 2.35
CA VAL A 39 8.66 3.37 3.69
C VAL A 39 10.09 2.96 4.06
N ALA A 40 10.83 2.33 3.14
CA ALA A 40 12.21 1.92 3.40
C ALA A 40 13.12 3.13 3.64
N ALA A 41 12.98 4.18 2.84
CA ALA A 41 13.75 5.42 3.00
C ALA A 41 13.39 6.15 4.31
N ALA A 42 12.11 6.20 4.69
CA ALA A 42 11.67 6.76 5.97
C ALA A 42 12.31 6.04 7.16
N LYS A 43 12.33 4.70 7.12
CA LYS A 43 13.00 3.87 8.15
C LYS A 43 14.50 4.10 8.26
N LEU A 44 15.14 4.59 7.19
CA LEU A 44 16.56 4.97 7.17
C LEU A 44 16.81 6.44 7.55
N GLY A 45 15.76 7.19 7.94
CA GLY A 45 15.87 8.56 8.44
C GLY A 45 15.70 9.65 7.38
N ALA A 46 15.28 9.31 6.15
CA ALA A 46 14.89 10.32 5.18
C ALA A 46 13.51 10.91 5.51
N GLN A 47 13.27 12.17 5.14
CA GLN A 47 11.91 12.70 5.09
C GLN A 47 11.28 12.24 3.78
N THR A 48 10.12 11.60 3.85
CA THR A 48 9.50 11.00 2.66
C THR A 48 8.05 11.39 2.50
N ALA A 49 7.62 11.50 1.24
CA ALA A 49 6.24 11.73 0.85
C ALA A 49 5.88 10.79 -0.31
N PHE A 50 4.60 10.44 -0.41
CA PHE A 50 4.07 9.58 -1.46
C PHE A 50 2.90 10.25 -2.18
N ILE A 51 2.94 10.25 -3.52
CA ILE A 51 1.80 10.63 -4.37
C ILE A 51 1.27 9.39 -5.08
N GLY A 52 -0.02 9.16 -4.94
CA GLY A 52 -0.70 8.05 -5.59
C GLY A 52 -2.20 8.17 -5.45
N LYS A 53 -2.92 7.09 -5.75
CA LYS A 53 -4.38 7.05 -5.66
C LYS A 53 -4.83 5.71 -5.09
N VAL A 54 -5.84 5.74 -4.23
CA VAL A 54 -6.56 4.58 -3.71
C VAL A 54 -8.06 4.74 -3.95
N GLY A 55 -8.84 3.67 -3.82
CA GLY A 55 -10.30 3.76 -3.82
C GLY A 55 -10.86 4.22 -2.48
N ASP A 56 -12.08 4.75 -2.47
CA ASP A 56 -12.84 5.01 -1.24
C ASP A 56 -13.37 3.70 -0.61
N ASP A 57 -12.45 2.87 -0.14
CA ASP A 57 -12.74 1.57 0.43
C ASP A 57 -11.84 1.26 1.63
N ALA A 58 -12.09 0.11 2.25
CA ALA A 58 -11.35 -0.30 3.44
C ALA A 58 -9.86 -0.52 3.15
N PHE A 59 -9.52 -0.99 1.95
CA PHE A 59 -8.12 -1.19 1.56
C PHE A 59 -7.42 0.15 1.31
N GLY A 60 -8.08 1.12 0.69
CA GLY A 60 -7.51 2.45 0.48
C GLY A 60 -7.21 3.16 1.79
N ARG A 61 -8.14 3.09 2.76
CA ARG A 61 -7.92 3.58 4.13
C ARG A 61 -6.76 2.85 4.81
N TYR A 62 -6.72 1.52 4.72
CA TYR A 62 -5.65 0.70 5.29
C TYR A 62 -4.27 1.06 4.72
N LEU A 63 -4.12 1.13 3.39
CA LEU A 63 -2.86 1.46 2.72
C LEU A 63 -2.37 2.87 3.08
N THR A 64 -3.28 3.83 3.16
CA THR A 64 -2.96 5.21 3.56
C THR A 64 -2.48 5.27 5.00
N GLU A 65 -3.08 4.48 5.90
CA GLU A 65 -2.65 4.41 7.30
C GLU A 65 -1.27 3.74 7.43
N VAL A 66 -1.02 2.67 6.69
CA VAL A 66 0.30 2.01 6.64
C VAL A 66 1.40 3.00 6.27
N LEU A 67 1.17 3.88 5.28
CA LEU A 67 2.14 4.93 4.92
C LEU A 67 2.43 5.86 6.11
N ARG A 68 1.37 6.35 6.78
CA ARG A 68 1.48 7.28 7.92
C ARG A 68 2.18 6.64 9.13
N GLU A 69 1.80 5.42 9.48
CA GLU A 69 2.41 4.65 10.57
C GLU A 69 3.90 4.40 10.34
N ASN A 70 4.34 4.34 9.08
CA ASN A 70 5.75 4.19 8.71
C ASN A 70 6.48 5.53 8.48
N GLY A 71 5.86 6.67 8.83
CA GLY A 71 6.49 7.99 8.76
C GLY A 71 6.57 8.60 7.36
N VAL A 72 5.74 8.13 6.42
CA VAL A 72 5.61 8.70 5.08
C VAL A 72 4.48 9.73 5.07
N ASP A 73 4.74 10.93 4.54
CA ASP A 73 3.68 11.91 4.28
C ASP A 73 2.76 11.40 3.15
N ALA A 74 1.53 11.09 3.53
CA ALA A 74 0.48 10.59 2.64
C ALA A 74 -0.51 11.69 2.19
N SER A 75 -0.19 12.98 2.37
CA SER A 75 -1.04 14.09 1.90
C SER A 75 -1.22 14.13 0.38
N GLY A 76 -0.31 13.48 -0.37
CA GLY A 76 -0.38 13.30 -1.82
C GLY A 76 -1.23 12.11 -2.28
N VAL A 77 -1.87 11.35 -1.37
CA VAL A 77 -2.74 10.23 -1.73
C VAL A 77 -4.15 10.74 -2.04
N ALA A 78 -4.54 10.64 -3.31
CA ALA A 78 -5.90 10.90 -3.73
C ALA A 78 -6.82 9.70 -3.44
N VAL A 79 -8.09 9.97 -3.17
CA VAL A 79 -9.13 8.95 -2.98
C VAL A 79 -10.11 9.04 -4.15
N ASP A 80 -10.39 7.90 -4.79
CA ASP A 80 -11.32 7.77 -5.91
C ASP A 80 -12.63 7.11 -5.45
N GLU A 81 -13.76 7.80 -5.63
CA GLU A 81 -15.08 7.32 -5.23
C GLU A 81 -15.65 6.25 -6.20
N THR A 82 -15.06 6.11 -7.38
CA THR A 82 -15.59 5.28 -8.48
C THR A 82 -14.72 4.08 -8.82
N CYS A 83 -13.41 4.19 -8.57
CA CYS A 83 -12.45 3.12 -8.85
C CYS A 83 -11.99 2.47 -7.53
N PRO A 84 -12.12 1.14 -7.36
CA PRO A 84 -11.66 0.47 -6.16
C PRO A 84 -10.13 0.46 -6.06
N THR A 85 -9.62 0.28 -4.85
CA THR A 85 -8.20 0.05 -4.59
C THR A 85 -7.73 -1.21 -5.32
N THR A 86 -6.63 -1.08 -6.06
CA THR A 86 -6.05 -2.18 -6.85
C THR A 86 -5.63 -3.34 -5.95
N MET A 87 -5.84 -4.56 -6.43
CA MET A 87 -5.33 -5.79 -5.81
C MET A 87 -4.58 -6.61 -6.86
N ALA A 88 -3.50 -7.26 -6.44
CA ALA A 88 -2.75 -8.22 -7.24
C ALA A 88 -2.71 -9.56 -6.51
N VAL A 89 -2.81 -10.67 -7.25
CA VAL A 89 -2.52 -12.01 -6.71
C VAL A 89 -1.08 -12.33 -7.07
N VAL A 90 -0.28 -12.71 -6.08
CA VAL A 90 1.17 -12.89 -6.19
C VAL A 90 1.57 -14.32 -5.85
#